data_AF-A0A852P8G2-F1
#
_entry.id   AF-A0A852P8G2-F1
#
_cell.length_a   1.000
_cell.length_b   1.000
_cell.length_c   1.000
_cell.angle_alpha   90.00
_cell.angle_beta   90.00
_cell.angle_gamma   90.00
#
_symmetry.space_group_name_H-M   'P 1'
#
loop_
_entity.id
_entity.type
_entity.pdbx_description
1 polymer ?
#
loop_
_entity_poly.entity_id
_entity_poly.type
_entity_poly.pdbx_seq_one_letter_code
_entity_poly.pdbx_strand_id
1 'polypeptide(L)'
;IYAYVFENIRSVQLEALLLSLLSIVVLVLVKELNEKFQRNIKVVLPIDLLLIIATSVACYYADMEYVYGIEVVGHIPEGLPSPKTPPMSVLPEVVTEAFGVALVGYVASLALAQGSAKKFKYTVDDNQEFLAHGLSNVIPSFFFCIPSAAAMGRTALLYSTGAKTQV
;
A
#
# COMPACT_ATOMS: atom_id res chain seq x y z
N ILE A 1 8.68 -15.56 13.81
CA ILE A 1 8.49 -15.47 12.34
C ILE A 1 9.59 -16.22 11.60
N TYR A 2 10.87 -15.86 11.69
CA TYR A 2 11.94 -16.53 10.91
C TYR A 2 12.06 -18.05 11.15
N ALA A 3 12.07 -18.51 12.42
CA ALA A 3 12.11 -19.95 12.72
C ALA A 3 10.92 -20.72 12.11
N TYR A 4 9.72 -20.15 12.21
CA TYR A 4 8.50 -20.70 11.62
C TYR A 4 8.59 -20.84 10.09
N VAL A 5 9.21 -19.86 9.40
CA VAL A 5 9.43 -19.93 7.94
C VAL A 5 10.37 -21.08 7.59
N PHE A 6 11.46 -21.28 8.33
CA PHE A 6 12.40 -22.37 8.07
C PHE A 6 11.79 -23.75 8.37
N GLU A 7 10.97 -23.86 9.41
CA GLU A 7 10.26 -25.11 9.74
C GLU A 7 9.22 -25.48 8.66
N ASN A 8 8.59 -24.48 8.05
CA ASN A 8 7.54 -24.67 7.05
C ASN A 8 8.03 -24.54 5.59
N ILE A 9 9.34 -24.52 5.34
CA ILE A 9 9.86 -24.32 3.97
C ILE A 9 9.44 -25.43 2.99
N ARG A 10 9.06 -26.60 3.50
CA ARG A 10 8.59 -27.74 2.70
C ARG A 10 7.10 -27.68 2.35
N SER A 11 6.31 -26.82 3.01
CA SER A 11 4.87 -26.67 2.71
C SER A 11 4.59 -25.58 1.66
N VAL A 12 5.62 -25.10 0.96
CA VAL A 12 5.49 -24.09 -0.08
C VAL A 12 4.75 -24.68 -1.29
N GLN A 13 3.69 -23.99 -1.70
CA GLN A 13 3.00 -24.25 -2.97
C GLN A 13 3.86 -23.73 -4.13
N LEU A 14 4.32 -24.63 -5.00
CA LEU A 14 5.24 -24.30 -6.09
C LEU A 14 4.59 -23.35 -7.10
N GLU A 15 3.29 -23.51 -7.32
CA GLU A 15 2.47 -22.75 -8.25
C GLU A 15 2.37 -21.28 -7.84
N ALA A 16 2.07 -21.03 -6.56
CA ALA A 16 2.04 -19.69 -5.99
C ALA A 16 3.43 -19.02 -6.00
N LEU A 17 4.49 -19.81 -5.77
CA LEU A 17 5.87 -19.31 -5.84
C LEU A 17 6.26 -18.92 -7.27
N LEU A 18 5.91 -19.73 -8.27
CA LEU A 18 6.16 -19.41 -9.68
C LEU A 18 5.35 -18.20 -10.15
N LEU A 19 4.08 -18.11 -9.78
CA LEU A 19 3.22 -16.98 -10.12
C LEU A 19 3.73 -15.66 -9.52
N SER A 20 4.15 -15.68 -8.25
CA SER A 20 4.72 -14.51 -7.58
C SER A 20 6.08 -14.12 -8.17
N LEU A 21 6.96 -15.07 -8.44
CA LEU A 21 8.26 -14.82 -9.09
C LEU A 21 8.07 -14.23 -10.49
N LEU A 22 7.19 -14.81 -11.31
CA LEU A 22 6.86 -14.30 -12.64
C LEU A 22 6.32 -12.87 -12.57
N SER A 23 5.41 -12.60 -11.62
CA SER A 23 4.83 -11.27 -11.42
C SER A 23 5.89 -10.22 -11.06
N ILE A 24 6.84 -10.56 -10.18
CA ILE A 24 7.96 -9.70 -9.81
C ILE A 24 8.85 -9.43 -11.04
N VAL A 25 9.21 -10.47 -11.79
CA VAL A 25 10.04 -10.33 -13.00
C VAL A 25 9.37 -9.41 -14.01
N VAL A 26 8.08 -9.60 -14.29
CA VAL A 26 7.32 -8.74 -15.21
C VAL A 26 7.28 -7.30 -14.71
N LEU A 27 6.99 -7.07 -13.44
CA LEU A 27 6.94 -5.73 -12.85
C LEU A 27 8.28 -4.99 -12.96
N VAL A 28 9.37 -5.66 -12.58
CA VAL A 28 10.70 -5.07 -12.62
C VAL A 28 11.12 -4.79 -14.07
N LEU A 29 10.96 -5.76 -14.97
CA LEU A 29 11.30 -5.59 -16.39
C LEU A 29 10.53 -4.41 -17.02
N VAL A 30 9.23 -4.31 -16.77
CA VAL A 30 8.43 -3.22 -17.34
C VAL A 30 8.81 -1.88 -16.73
N LYS A 31 9.08 -1.79 -15.41
CA LYS A 31 9.54 -0.54 -14.77
C LYS A 31 10.89 -0.09 -15.33
N GLU A 32 11.86 -0.99 -15.42
CA GLU A 32 13.20 -0.72 -15.98
C GLU A 32 13.13 -0.32 -17.46
N LEU A 33 12.32 -1.01 -18.27
CA LEU A 33 12.10 -0.63 -19.67
C LEU A 33 11.42 0.73 -19.78
N ASN A 34 10.40 0.99 -18.96
CA ASN A 34 9.72 2.27 -18.95
C ASN A 34 10.71 3.40 -18.63
N GLU A 35 11.54 3.24 -17.58
CA GLU A 35 12.61 4.18 -17.21
C GLU A 35 13.63 4.40 -18.35
N LYS A 36 14.10 3.32 -18.99
CA LYS A 36 15.06 3.39 -20.09
C LYS A 36 14.50 4.10 -21.33
N PHE A 37 13.21 3.94 -21.60
CA PHE A 37 12.52 4.52 -22.77
C PHE A 37 11.67 5.77 -22.43
N GLN A 38 11.84 6.38 -21.24
CA GLN A 38 11.12 7.60 -20.83
C GLN A 38 11.25 8.78 -21.80
N ARG A 39 12.33 8.82 -22.61
CA ARG A 39 12.51 9.85 -23.64
C ARG A 39 11.47 9.76 -24.75
N ASN A 40 10.96 8.57 -25.05
CA ASN A 40 10.04 8.33 -26.16
C ASN A 40 8.60 8.14 -25.67
N ILE A 41 8.38 7.70 -24.43
CA ILE A 41 7.07 7.46 -23.85
C ILE A 41 6.84 8.44 -22.71
N LYS A 42 5.99 9.46 -22.96
CA LYS A 42 5.62 10.48 -21.96
C LYS A 42 4.52 10.03 -20.98
N VAL A 43 4.03 8.79 -21.10
CA VAL A 43 2.91 8.28 -20.32
C VAL A 43 3.42 7.40 -19.18
N VAL A 44 3.05 7.73 -17.95
CA VAL A 44 3.26 6.83 -16.80
C VAL A 44 2.25 5.70 -16.90
N LEU A 45 2.70 4.52 -17.32
CA LEU A 45 1.85 3.34 -17.39
C LEU A 45 1.55 2.81 -15.98
N PRO A 46 0.28 2.60 -15.60
CA PRO A 46 -0.08 2.04 -14.30
C PRO A 46 0.11 0.51 -14.31
N ILE A 47 1.37 0.06 -14.45
CA ILE A 47 1.70 -1.36 -14.62
C ILE A 47 1.24 -2.23 -13.45
N ASP A 48 1.28 -1.70 -12.23
CA ASP A 48 0.82 -2.44 -11.05
C ASP A 48 -0.67 -2.81 -11.19
N LEU A 49 -1.50 -1.90 -11.72
CA LEU A 49 -2.92 -2.14 -11.97
C LEU A 49 -3.14 -3.13 -13.12
N LEU A 50 -2.40 -2.97 -14.23
CA LEU A 50 -2.49 -3.87 -15.38
C LEU A 50 -2.11 -5.31 -15.00
N LEU A 51 -1.07 -5.47 -14.18
CA LEU A 51 -0.66 -6.78 -13.69
C LEU A 51 -1.77 -7.40 -12.84
N ILE A 52 -2.35 -6.66 -11.89
CA ILE A 52 -3.47 -7.16 -11.06
C ILE A 52 -4.64 -7.60 -11.93
N ILE A 53 -5.04 -6.80 -12.92
CA ILE A 53 -6.13 -7.18 -13.84
C ILE A 53 -5.77 -8.46 -14.59
N ALA A 54 -4.57 -8.54 -15.16
CA ALA A 54 -4.13 -9.71 -15.93
C ALA A 54 -4.06 -10.98 -15.08
N THR A 55 -3.52 -10.90 -13.86
CA THR A 55 -3.44 -12.06 -12.96
C THR A 55 -4.82 -12.45 -12.43
N SER A 56 -5.70 -11.50 -12.09
CA SER A 56 -7.08 -11.82 -11.70
C SER A 56 -7.85 -12.53 -12.82
N VAL A 57 -7.73 -12.04 -14.06
CA VAL A 57 -8.35 -12.69 -15.23
C VAL A 57 -7.78 -14.08 -15.47
N ALA A 58 -6.45 -14.25 -15.36
CA ALA A 58 -5.81 -15.55 -15.50
C ALA A 58 -6.25 -16.54 -14.42
N CYS A 59 -6.30 -16.12 -13.15
CA CYS A 59 -6.78 -16.94 -12.04
C CYS A 59 -8.22 -17.39 -12.23
N TYR A 60 -9.09 -16.50 -12.73
CA TYR A 60 -10.50 -16.79 -12.99
C TYR A 60 -10.69 -17.83 -14.11
N TYR A 61 -10.04 -17.64 -15.26
CA TYR A 61 -10.22 -18.55 -16.41
C TYR A 61 -9.49 -19.89 -16.26
N ALA A 62 -8.38 -19.93 -15.51
CA ALA A 62 -7.64 -21.14 -15.24
C ALA A 62 -8.11 -21.87 -13.96
N ASP A 63 -9.15 -21.35 -13.30
CA ASP A 63 -9.76 -21.90 -12.08
C ASP A 63 -8.70 -22.28 -11.01
N MET A 64 -7.75 -21.37 -10.81
CA MET A 64 -6.51 -21.68 -10.08
C MET A 64 -6.72 -22.04 -8.61
N GLU A 65 -7.79 -21.55 -8.01
CA GLU A 65 -8.20 -21.89 -6.65
C GLU A 65 -8.57 -23.38 -6.56
N TYR A 66 -9.40 -23.88 -7.47
CA TYR A 66 -9.87 -25.27 -7.45
C TYR A 66 -8.83 -26.25 -7.97
N VAL A 67 -8.12 -25.91 -9.05
CA VAL A 67 -7.18 -26.80 -9.73
C VAL A 67 -5.84 -26.88 -8.99
N TYR A 68 -5.35 -25.76 -8.46
CA TYR A 68 -4.02 -25.67 -7.85
C TYR A 68 -4.03 -25.35 -6.35
N GLY A 69 -5.22 -25.15 -5.75
CA GLY A 69 -5.32 -24.86 -4.31
C GLY A 69 -4.70 -23.52 -3.90
N ILE A 70 -4.56 -22.59 -4.85
CA ILE A 70 -3.99 -21.26 -4.61
C ILE A 70 -5.03 -20.41 -3.89
N GLU A 71 -4.65 -19.80 -2.78
CA GLU A 71 -5.51 -18.86 -2.06
C GLU A 71 -5.75 -17.60 -2.90
N VAL A 72 -7.02 -17.31 -3.19
CA VAL A 72 -7.45 -16.10 -3.91
C VAL A 72 -8.16 -15.14 -2.95
N VAL A 73 -8.22 -13.87 -3.34
CA VAL A 73 -8.81 -12.79 -2.51
C VAL A 73 -10.28 -13.05 -2.15
N GLY A 74 -11.00 -13.83 -2.98
CA GLY A 74 -12.39 -14.19 -2.73
C GLY A 74 -13.37 -13.02 -2.88
N HIS A 75 -14.45 -13.05 -2.10
CA HIS A 75 -15.50 -12.04 -2.17
C HIS A 75 -15.08 -10.75 -1.44
N ILE A 76 -15.12 -9.63 -2.16
CA ILE A 76 -14.92 -8.29 -1.60
C ILE A 76 -16.31 -7.66 -1.40
N PRO A 77 -16.69 -7.28 -0.17
CA PRO A 77 -18.00 -6.69 0.08
C PRO A 77 -18.13 -5.35 -0.65
N GLU A 78 -19.31 -5.12 -1.22
CA GLU A 78 -19.60 -3.90 -1.94
C GLU A 78 -20.04 -2.77 -1.00
N GLY A 79 -19.64 -1.54 -1.32
CA GLY A 79 -20.05 -0.33 -0.60
C GLY A 79 -19.18 0.01 0.63
N LEU A 80 -19.59 1.08 1.32
CA LEU A 80 -18.92 1.55 2.53
C LEU A 80 -19.46 0.78 3.75
N PRO A 81 -18.60 0.25 4.64
CA PRO A 81 -19.06 -0.35 5.87
C PRO A 81 -19.82 0.69 6.72
N SER A 82 -20.88 0.28 7.40
CA SER A 82 -21.58 1.17 8.33
C SER A 82 -20.64 1.60 9.47
N PRO A 83 -20.67 2.87 9.90
CA PRO A 83 -19.81 3.35 10.96
C PRO A 83 -20.08 2.60 12.27
N LYS A 84 -19.03 2.09 12.91
CA LYS A 84 -19.07 1.36 14.18
C LYS A 84 -17.98 1.89 15.09
N THR A 85 -18.26 1.98 16.39
CA THR A 85 -17.27 2.41 17.37
C THR A 85 -16.18 1.34 17.56
N PRO A 86 -14.89 1.69 17.51
CA PRO A 86 -13.83 0.73 17.79
C PRO A 86 -13.95 0.21 19.24
N PRO A 87 -13.77 -1.10 19.48
CA PRO A 87 -13.95 -1.68 20.80
C PRO A 87 -12.87 -1.20 21.76
N MET A 88 -13.24 -0.42 22.77
CA MET A 88 -12.28 0.12 23.73
C MET A 88 -11.73 -0.92 24.71
N SER A 89 -12.33 -2.11 24.77
CA SER A 89 -11.89 -3.22 25.63
C SER A 89 -10.52 -3.77 25.24
N VAL A 90 -10.14 -3.70 23.96
CA VAL A 90 -8.84 -4.20 23.47
C VAL A 90 -7.72 -3.17 23.63
N LEU A 91 -8.05 -1.91 23.94
CA LEU A 91 -7.08 -0.82 24.03
C LEU A 91 -5.91 -1.12 24.97
N PRO A 92 -6.10 -1.68 26.19
CA PRO A 92 -4.99 -1.97 27.09
C PRO A 92 -3.98 -2.98 26.53
N GLU A 93 -4.43 -3.88 25.65
CA GLU A 93 -3.59 -4.91 25.04
C GLU A 93 -2.74 -4.35 23.90
N VAL A 94 -3.27 -3.35 23.18
CA VAL A 94 -2.64 -2.82 21.95
C VAL A 94 -2.03 -1.43 22.11
N VAL A 95 -2.25 -0.72 23.22
CA VAL A 95 -1.86 0.70 23.38
C VAL A 95 -0.37 0.94 23.15
N THR A 96 0.49 0.03 23.63
CA THR A 96 1.94 0.15 23.49
C THR A 96 2.37 0.02 22.02
N GLU A 97 1.83 -0.97 21.31
CA GLU A 97 2.12 -1.19 19.89
C GLU A 97 1.52 -0.08 19.03
N ALA A 98 0.29 0.33 19.34
CA ALA A 98 -0.42 1.41 18.66
C ALA A 98 0.33 2.74 18.78
N PHE A 99 0.93 3.05 19.94
CA PHE A 99 1.77 4.23 20.11
C PHE A 99 3.00 4.18 19.19
N GLY A 100 3.65 3.03 19.07
CA GLY A 100 4.77 2.83 18.15
C GLY A 100 4.37 3.06 16.69
N VAL A 101 3.24 2.49 16.26
CA VAL A 101 2.72 2.67 14.89
C VAL A 101 2.35 4.13 14.63
N ALA A 102 1.68 4.80 15.58
CA ALA A 102 1.30 6.20 15.44
C ALA A 102 2.53 7.12 15.35
N LEU A 103 3.54 6.89 16.17
CA LEU A 103 4.79 7.67 16.14
C LEU A 103 5.52 7.49 14.80
N VAL A 104 5.72 6.25 14.36
CA VAL A 104 6.40 5.96 13.09
C VAL A 104 5.62 6.52 11.90
N GLY A 105 4.30 6.37 11.90
CA GLY A 105 3.41 6.89 10.87
C GLY A 105 3.45 8.43 10.77
N TYR A 106 3.43 9.11 11.92
CA TYR A 106 3.54 10.56 11.97
C TYR A 106 4.91 11.04 11.51
N VAL A 107 6.00 10.46 12.02
CA VAL A 107 7.37 10.86 11.65
C VAL A 107 7.62 10.65 10.15
N ALA A 108 7.17 9.53 9.58
CA ALA A 108 7.27 9.30 8.14
C ALA A 108 6.48 10.34 7.32
N SER A 109 5.28 10.70 7.79
CA SER A 109 4.44 11.70 7.14
C SER A 109 5.04 13.10 7.21
N LEU A 110 5.51 13.49 8.39
CA LEU A 110 6.18 14.78 8.62
C LEU A 110 7.47 14.89 7.81
N ALA A 111 8.27 13.82 7.73
CA ALA A 111 9.50 13.81 6.94
C ALA A 111 9.22 14.06 5.45
N LEU A 112 8.15 13.47 4.90
CA LEU A 112 7.74 13.74 3.52
C LEU A 112 7.22 15.17 3.35
N ALA A 113 6.43 15.68 4.30
CA ALA A 113 5.93 17.05 4.28
C ALA A 113 7.08 18.08 4.29
N GLN A 114 8.04 17.93 5.21
CA GLN A 114 9.21 18.79 5.33
C GLN A 114 10.13 18.70 4.10
N GLY A 115 10.33 17.49 3.56
CA GLY A 115 11.06 17.30 2.30
C GLY A 115 10.41 18.02 1.13
N SER A 116 9.08 18.03 1.09
CA SER A 116 8.29 18.73 0.08
C SER A 116 8.33 20.24 0.26
N ALA A 117 8.22 20.72 1.50
CA ALA A 117 8.37 22.13 1.89
C ALA A 117 9.70 22.71 1.41
N LYS A 118 10.79 21.97 1.65
CA LYS A 118 12.13 22.33 1.18
C LYS A 118 12.23 22.36 -0.35
N LYS A 119 11.64 21.37 -1.03
CA LYS A 119 11.67 21.27 -2.50
C LYS A 119 10.91 22.42 -3.17
N PHE A 120 9.74 22.76 -2.66
CA PHE A 120 8.83 23.73 -3.27
C PHE A 120 8.84 25.11 -2.58
N LYS A 121 9.72 25.32 -1.60
CA LYS A 121 9.95 26.59 -0.90
C LYS A 121 8.71 27.14 -0.18
N TYR A 122 7.97 26.27 0.49
CA TYR A 122 6.91 26.66 1.42
C TYR A 122 7.26 26.20 2.85
N THR A 123 6.43 26.58 3.83
CA THR A 123 6.60 26.22 5.24
C THR A 123 5.54 25.22 5.68
N VAL A 124 5.91 24.28 6.54
CA VAL A 124 4.99 23.32 7.17
C VAL A 124 4.83 23.68 8.64
N ASP A 125 3.59 23.63 9.14
CA ASP A 125 3.29 23.73 10.57
C ASP A 125 3.15 22.31 11.14
N ASP A 126 4.12 21.93 11.97
CA ASP A 126 4.19 20.58 12.55
C ASP A 126 2.97 20.25 13.43
N ASN A 127 2.41 21.25 14.14
CA ASN A 127 1.23 21.02 14.99
C ASN A 127 -0.01 20.74 14.14
N GLN A 128 -0.13 21.45 13.02
CA GLN A 128 -1.23 21.24 12.08
C GLN A 128 -1.13 19.88 11.39
N GLU A 129 0.08 19.46 11.00
CA GLU A 129 0.32 18.12 10.46
C GLU A 129 0.03 17.02 11.50
N PHE A 130 0.41 17.21 12.76
CA PHE A 130 0.10 16.26 13.84
C PHE A 130 -1.41 16.11 14.03
N LEU A 131 -2.15 17.21 14.10
CA LEU A 131 -3.61 17.20 14.23
C LEU A 131 -4.27 16.55 13.00
N ALA A 132 -3.85 16.93 11.79
CA ALA A 132 -4.38 16.37 10.55
C ALA A 132 -4.13 14.86 10.46
N HIS A 133 -2.93 14.40 10.82
CA HIS A 133 -2.55 12.98 10.83
C HIS A 133 -3.33 12.18 11.88
N GLY A 134 -3.59 12.76 13.05
CA GLY A 134 -4.44 12.16 14.07
C GLY A 134 -5.87 11.99 13.57
N LEU A 135 -6.48 13.06 13.04
CA LEU A 135 -7.84 13.04 12.51
C LEU A 135 -8.00 12.09 11.32
N SER A 136 -7.01 12.02 10.43
CA SER A 136 -7.01 11.10 9.28
C SER A 136 -6.93 9.63 9.68
N ASN A 137 -6.62 9.32 10.93
CA ASN A 137 -6.61 7.94 11.46
C ASN A 137 -7.79 7.69 12.40
N VAL A 138 -8.20 8.68 13.21
CA VAL A 138 -9.35 8.54 14.11
C VAL A 138 -10.67 8.45 13.34
N ILE A 139 -10.92 9.30 12.36
CA ILE A 139 -12.19 9.30 11.62
C ILE A 139 -12.39 7.98 10.85
N PRO A 140 -11.41 7.46 10.09
CA PRO A 140 -11.57 6.18 9.38
C PRO A 140 -11.60 4.95 10.30
N SER A 141 -11.16 5.05 11.56
CA SER A 141 -11.24 3.93 12.51
C SER A 141 -12.68 3.43 12.73
N PHE A 142 -13.68 4.31 12.57
CA PHE A 142 -15.09 3.96 12.64
C PHE A 142 -15.57 3.12 11.44
N PHE A 143 -14.75 3.02 10.39
CA PHE A 143 -15.01 2.29 9.16
C PHE A 143 -14.08 1.08 8.99
N PHE A 144 -13.45 0.62 10.08
CA PHE A 144 -12.52 -0.52 10.08
C PHE A 144 -11.27 -0.31 9.20
N CYS A 145 -10.86 0.94 8.99
CA CYS A 145 -9.63 1.23 8.27
C CYS A 145 -8.39 0.93 9.12
N ILE A 146 -7.34 0.44 8.45
CA ILE A 146 -6.01 0.30 9.05
C ILE A 146 -5.32 1.67 9.21
N PRO A 147 -4.36 1.80 10.14
CA PRO A 147 -3.56 3.02 10.26
C PRO A 147 -2.89 3.40 8.94
N SER A 148 -2.94 4.68 8.59
CA SER A 148 -2.40 5.24 7.36
C SER A 148 -1.29 6.24 7.64
N ALA A 149 -0.36 6.34 6.70
CA ALA A 149 0.75 7.29 6.70
C ALA A 149 1.02 7.79 5.28
N ALA A 150 1.95 8.74 5.12
CA ALA A 150 2.24 9.32 3.83
C ALA A 150 2.76 8.30 2.79
N ALA A 151 2.19 8.35 1.59
CA ALA A 151 2.53 7.46 0.49
C ALA A 151 3.64 8.06 -0.39
N MET A 152 4.91 7.90 0.02
CA MET A 152 6.08 8.49 -0.64
C MET A 152 6.11 8.26 -2.17
N GLY A 153 5.86 7.03 -2.62
CA GLY A 153 5.86 6.70 -4.05
C GLY A 153 4.74 7.40 -4.84
N ARG A 154 3.54 7.48 -4.27
CA ARG A 154 2.39 8.19 -4.89
C ARG A 154 2.65 9.69 -4.96
N THR A 155 3.19 10.28 -3.89
CA THR A 155 3.54 11.70 -3.84
C THR A 155 4.67 12.05 -4.82
N ALA A 156 5.70 11.22 -4.92
CA ALA A 156 6.79 11.42 -5.87
C ALA A 156 6.29 11.38 -7.32
N LEU A 157 5.39 10.44 -7.63
CA LEU A 157 4.73 10.37 -8.94
C LEU A 157 3.87 11.61 -9.21
N LEU A 158 3.08 12.07 -8.23
CA LEU A 158 2.27 13.26 -8.37
C LEU A 158 3.13 14.53 -8.62
N TYR A 159 4.29 14.62 -7.98
CA TYR A 159 5.24 15.70 -8.25
C TYR A 159 5.88 15.62 -9.63
N SER A 160 6.09 14.42 -10.19
CA SER A 160 6.66 14.29 -11.53
C SER A 160 5.69 14.69 -12.64
N THR A 161 4.38 14.64 -12.39
CA THR A 161 3.37 15.18 -13.32
C THR A 161 3.23 16.70 -13.26
N GLY A 162 3.93 17.36 -12.33
CA GLY A 162 3.90 18.82 -12.17
C GLY A 162 2.75 19.34 -11.31
N ALA A 163 2.04 18.47 -10.59
CA ALA A 163 0.98 18.88 -9.68
C ALA A 163 1.51 19.78 -8.54
N LYS A 164 0.71 20.78 -8.16
CA LYS A 164 1.05 21.79 -7.15
C LYS A 164 0.01 21.92 -6.04
N THR A 165 -1.14 21.28 -6.21
CA THR A 165 -2.31 21.34 -5.33
C THR A 165 -2.73 19.92 -4.96
N GLN A 166 -3.63 19.80 -3.98
CA GLN A 166 -4.21 18.52 -3.56
C GLN A 166 -5.26 17.99 -4.55
N VAL A 167 -5.67 18.81 -5.52
CA VAL A 167 -6.56 18.49 -6.65
C VAL A 167 -5.80 18.61 -7.96
#